data_AF-A0A6B3F023-F1
#
_entry.id   AF-A0A6B3F023-F1
#
_cell.length_a   1.000
_cell.length_b   1.000
_cell.length_c   1.000
_cell.angle_alpha   90.00
_cell.angle_beta   90.00
_cell.angle_gamma   90.00
#
_symmetry.space_group_name_H-M   'P 1'
#
loop_
_entity.id
_entity.type
_entity.pdbx_description
1 polymer ?
#
loop_
_entity_poly.entity_id
_entity_poly.type
_entity_poly.pdbx_seq_one_letter_code
_entity_poly.pdbx_strand_id
1 'polypeptide(L)' 'PVIDAIAEALGAPLANRGTTTEGERRAETLVAEARSALADLLGTVPRGTVFGRSSTQLAYELSRTLAKTWAPGD' A
#
# COMPACT_ATOMS: atom_id res chain seq x y z
N PRO A 1 -19.10 -4.73 4.84
CA PRO A 1 -17.98 -5.19 3.98
C PRO A 1 -16.63 -4.61 4.42
N VAL A 2 -16.46 -3.29 4.52
CA VAL A 2 -15.18 -2.69 4.95
C VAL A 2 -14.89 -2.93 6.43
N ILE A 3 -15.88 -2.69 7.30
CA ILE A 3 -15.74 -2.91 8.75
C ILE A 3 -15.39 -4.37 9.04
N ASP A 4 -16.05 -5.31 8.36
CA ASP A 4 -15.80 -6.75 8.52
C ASP A 4 -14.37 -7.13 8.11
N ALA A 5 -13.89 -6.61 6.97
CA ALA A 5 -12.52 -6.87 6.50
C ALA A 5 -11.46 -6.32 7.48
N ILE A 6 -11.69 -5.14 8.05
CA ILE A 6 -10.80 -4.57 9.07
C ILE A 6 -10.85 -5.40 10.36
N ALA A 7 -12.04 -5.80 10.82
CA ALA A 7 -12.20 -6.63 12.00
C ALA A 7 -11.51 -7.99 11.82
N GLU A 8 -11.63 -8.62 10.65
CA GLU A 8 -10.95 -9.88 10.34
C GLU A 8 -9.42 -9.71 10.28
N ALA A 9 -8.93 -8.64 9.65
CA ALA A 9 -7.50 -8.35 9.57
C ALA A 9 -6.88 -8.15 10.95
N LEU A 10 -7.57 -7.46 11.86
CA LEU A 10 -7.10 -7.17 13.22
C LEU A 10 -7.36 -8.30 14.22
N GLY A 11 -8.39 -9.13 13.99
CA GLY A 11 -8.77 -10.24 14.87
C GLY A 11 -8.01 -11.55 14.62
N ALA A 12 -7.37 -11.67 13.46
CA ALA A 12 -6.57 -12.83 13.09
C ALA A 12 -5.06 -12.63 13.39
N PRO A 13 -4.22 -13.69 13.33
CA PRO A 13 -2.78 -13.55 13.54
C PRO A 13 -2.15 -12.55 12.56
N LEU A 14 -1.65 -11.43 13.07
CA LEU A 14 -1.05 -10.37 12.26
C LEU A 14 0.29 -9.95 12.89
N ALA A 15 1.32 -9.83 12.07
CA ALA A 15 2.64 -9.35 12.47
C ALA A 15 3.18 -8.36 11.42
N ASN A 16 4.44 -7.94 11.58
CA ASN A 16 5.16 -7.30 10.47
C ASN A 16 5.21 -8.26 9.28
N ARG A 17 5.20 -7.72 8.06
CA ARG A 17 5.30 -8.52 6.83
C ARG A 17 6.58 -9.37 6.82
N GLY A 18 6.45 -10.60 6.33
CA GLY A 18 7.57 -11.54 6.21
C GLY A 18 7.11 -12.89 5.66
N THR A 19 7.93 -13.91 5.85
CA THR A 19 7.66 -15.26 5.32
C THR A 19 7.79 -16.39 6.35
N THR A 20 8.21 -16.06 7.57
CA THR A 20 8.57 -17.04 8.60
C THR A 20 7.34 -17.50 9.37
N THR A 21 6.70 -16.56 10.07
CA THR A 21 5.54 -16.85 10.92
C THR A 21 4.23 -16.80 10.14
N GLU A 22 3.16 -17.35 10.73
CA GLU A 22 1.82 -17.25 10.15
C GLU A 22 1.37 -15.79 10.03
N GLY A 23 1.58 -14.98 11.07
CA GLY A 23 1.20 -13.57 11.06
C GLY A 23 1.96 -12.75 10.01
N GLU A 24 3.24 -13.09 9.77
CA GLU A 24 4.05 -12.49 8.72
C GLU A 24 3.49 -12.75 7.31
N ARG A 25 3.20 -14.03 7.01
CA ARG A 25 2.65 -14.43 5.71
C ARG A 25 1.24 -13.88 5.48
N ARG A 26 0.41 -13.82 6.54
CA ARG A 26 -0.92 -13.18 6.47
C ARG A 26 -0.81 -11.69 6.18
N ALA A 27 0.09 -10.96 6.87
CA ALA A 27 0.33 -9.55 6.61
C ALA A 27 0.85 -9.30 5.18
N GLU A 28 1.73 -10.17 4.67
CA GLU A 28 2.23 -10.12 3.31
C GLU A 28 1.09 -10.28 2.28
N THR A 29 0.24 -11.28 2.50
CA THR A 29 -0.92 -11.57 1.64
C THR A 29 -1.89 -10.40 1.61
N LEU A 30 -2.29 -9.87 2.77
CA LEU A 30 -3.21 -8.73 2.88
C LEU A 30 -2.72 -7.51 2.10
N VAL A 31 -1.42 -7.19 2.19
CA VAL A 31 -0.86 -6.03 1.48
C VAL A 31 -0.75 -6.29 -0.03
N ALA A 32 -0.40 -7.51 -0.44
CA ALA A 32 -0.36 -7.87 -1.86
C ALA A 32 -1.75 -7.79 -2.51
N GLU A 33 -2.77 -8.34 -1.86
CA GLU A 33 -4.16 -8.31 -2.33
C GLU A 33 -4.72 -6.89 -2.37
N ALA A 34 -4.47 -6.08 -1.33
CA ALA A 34 -4.91 -4.69 -1.30
C ALA A 34 -4.28 -3.86 -2.44
N ARG A 35 -3.00 -4.10 -2.76
CA ARG A 35 -2.34 -3.46 -3.91
C ARG A 35 -2.92 -3.91 -5.24
N SER A 36 -3.25 -5.20 -5.37
CA SER A 36 -3.90 -5.74 -6.57
C SER A 36 -5.27 -5.13 -6.79
N ALA A 37 -6.11 -5.12 -5.76
CA ALA A 37 -7.46 -4.58 -5.85
C ALA A 37 -7.49 -3.10 -6.25
N LEU A 38 -6.58 -2.28 -5.71
CA LEU A 38 -6.45 -0.89 -6.13
C LEU A 38 -5.89 -0.75 -7.55
N ALA A 39 -4.96 -1.60 -7.94
CA ALA A 39 -4.43 -1.60 -9.29
C ALA A 39 -5.52 -1.92 -10.32
N ASP A 40 -6.36 -2.91 -10.03
CA ASP A 40 -7.52 -3.28 -10.85
C ASP A 40 -8.52 -2.13 -10.93
N LEU A 41 -8.82 -1.48 -9.81
CA LEU A 41 -9.72 -0.32 -9.76
C LEU A 41 -9.19 0.87 -10.59
N LEU A 42 -7.89 1.12 -10.53
CA LEU A 42 -7.26 2.29 -11.16
C LEU A 42 -6.72 2.01 -12.57
N GLY A 43 -6.80 0.77 -13.05
CA GLY A 43 -6.21 0.36 -14.34
C GLY A 43 -4.69 0.46 -14.36
N THR A 44 -4.02 0.13 -13.25
CA THR A 44 -2.55 0.20 -13.10
C THR A 44 -1.95 -1.16 -12.80
N VAL A 45 -0.63 -1.24 -12.55
CA VAL A 45 0.03 -2.47 -12.10
C VAL A 45 0.17 -2.49 -10.57
N PRO A 46 0.01 -3.64 -9.88
CA PRO A 46 0.09 -3.71 -8.41
C PRO A 46 1.39 -3.16 -7.82
N ARG A 47 2.50 -3.27 -8.56
CA ARG A 47 3.80 -2.70 -8.16
C ARG A 47 3.85 -1.17 -8.14
N GLY A 48 2.96 -0.50 -8.89
CA GLY A 48 2.84 0.96 -8.91
C GLY A 48 1.96 1.53 -7.80
N THR A 49 1.24 0.68 -7.06
CA THR A 49 0.32 1.11 -6.00
C THR A 49 1.05 1.38 -4.69
N VAL A 50 0.98 2.64 -4.23
CA VAL A 50 1.56 3.08 -2.95
C VAL A 50 0.45 3.49 -1.99
N PHE A 51 0.49 2.95 -0.77
CA PHE A 51 -0.39 3.36 0.33
C PHE A 51 0.30 4.42 1.18
N GLY A 52 -0.45 5.43 1.60
CA GLY A 52 -0.01 6.48 2.52
C GLY A 52 -1.09 6.80 3.54
N ARG A 53 -0.79 7.66 4.52
CA ARG A 53 -1.73 8.00 5.60
C ARG A 53 -2.84 8.93 5.14
N SER A 54 -2.62 9.68 4.07
CA SER A 54 -3.61 10.56 3.44
C SER A 54 -3.20 10.96 2.02
N SER A 55 -4.17 11.44 1.23
CA SER A 55 -3.91 12.03 -0.09
C SER A 55 -2.94 13.22 -0.02
N THR A 56 -3.10 14.09 0.98
CA THR A 56 -2.23 15.24 1.21
C THR A 56 -0.78 14.81 1.44
N GLN A 57 -0.54 13.80 2.28
CA GLN A 57 0.82 13.29 2.50
C GLN A 57 1.42 12.78 1.18
N LEU A 58 0.69 11.94 0.47
CA LEU A 58 1.17 11.33 -0.77
C LEU A 58 1.52 12.38 -1.83
N ALA A 59 0.69 13.42 -2.00
CA ALA A 59 0.97 14.50 -2.93
C ALA A 59 2.27 15.26 -2.58
N TYR A 60 2.49 15.55 -1.30
CA TYR A 60 3.71 16.22 -0.84
C TYR A 60 4.96 15.34 -0.92
N GLU A 61 4.83 14.03 -0.69
CA GLU A 61 5.96 13.10 -0.84
C GLU A 61 6.34 12.92 -2.31
N LEU A 62 5.35 12.79 -3.20
CA LEU A 62 5.58 12.73 -4.64
C LEU A 62 6.25 14.01 -5.14
N SER A 63 5.73 15.18 -4.78
CA SER A 63 6.31 16.46 -5.23
C SER A 63 7.74 16.65 -4.72
N ARG A 64 8.01 16.36 -3.44
CA ARG A 64 9.38 16.42 -2.88
C ARG A 64 10.32 15.40 -3.52
N THR A 65 9.82 14.26 -3.98
CA THR A 65 10.65 13.24 -4.62
C THR A 65 11.07 13.71 -6.01
N LEU A 66 10.12 14.22 -6.80
CA LEU A 66 10.39 14.74 -8.15
C LEU A 66 11.27 15.99 -8.13
N ALA A 67 11.00 16.93 -7.21
CA ALA A 67 11.73 18.19 -7.11
C ALA A 67 13.23 18.04 -6.83
N LYS A 68 13.69 16.87 -6.35
CA LYS A 68 15.13 16.62 -6.14
C LYS A 68 15.93 16.53 -7.43
N THR A 69 15.28 16.12 -8.52
CA THR A 69 15.95 15.88 -9.81
C THR A 69 15.46 16.80 -10.90
N TRP A 70 14.35 17.52 -10.69
CA TRP A 70 13.84 18.47 -11.66
C TRP A 70 14.83 19.61 -11.94
N ALA A 71 15.00 19.88 -13.23
CA ALA A 71 15.80 20.95 -13.78
C ALA A 71 14.95 21.78 -14.75
N PRO A 72 15.43 22.98 -15.16
CA PRO A 72 14.76 23.75 -16.18
C PRO A 72 14.59 22.93 -17.48
N GLY A 73 13.35 22.69 -17.90
CA GLY A 73 13.01 21.95 -19.13
C GLY A 73 12.38 20.57 -18.92
N ASP A 74 12.29 20.08 -17.68
CA ASP A 74 11.48 18.89 -17.32
C ASP A 74 9.97 19.17 -17.27
#